data_AF-A0A0F8Y5Q6-F1
#
_entry.id   AF-A0A0F8Y5Q6-F1
#
_cell.length_a   1.000
_cell.length_b   1.000
_cell.length_c   1.000
_cell.angle_alpha   90.00
_cell.angle_beta   90.00
_cell.angle_gamma   90.00
#
_symmetry.space_group_name_H-M   'P 1'
#
loop_
_entity.id
_entity.type
_entity.pdbx_description
1 polymer ?
#
loop_
_entity_poly.entity_id
_entity_poly.type
_entity_poly.pdbx_seq_one_letter_code
_entity_poly.pdbx_strand_id
1 'polypeptide(L)'
;MIIEVEDRFCKVAIQFSKILAVIEQAAKRGDAVHEIEETTWFGLIEVGREMIAAYIKQQDEELPRPKVIEHEGKTLRRLPKRRTRKYVSVFGPTPFRRHVYATRETQRQEVVPLDAKLGMPEGNTSYLLQKWGDTKCVKESYQESRASLLEILGFAPSVNCLEDTVARAAEHANVYFDEQEPVDPTTEEEILVATSDCKGVPMRRIDAPRTKRDDVHLDGGRPGAKRKRLKKGEKNGQKRMACVGGVYSVAPFR
;
A
#
# COMPACT_ATOMS: atom_id res chain seq x y z
N MET A 1 20.84 25.51 -19.94
CA MET A 1 20.47 24.83 -18.68
C MET A 1 19.03 25.16 -18.25
N ILE A 2 18.58 26.42 -18.26
CA ILE A 2 17.16 26.79 -18.00
C ILE A 2 16.20 26.23 -19.06
N ILE A 3 16.58 26.30 -20.34
CA ILE A 3 15.79 25.82 -21.49
C ILE A 3 15.53 24.29 -21.43
N GLU A 4 16.46 23.49 -20.89
CA GLU A 4 16.26 22.03 -20.79
C GLU A 4 15.22 21.64 -19.73
N VAL A 5 15.12 22.40 -18.65
CA VAL A 5 14.12 22.16 -17.60
C VAL A 5 12.75 22.57 -18.10
N GLU A 6 12.64 23.71 -18.77
CA GLU A 6 11.39 24.22 -19.34
C GLU A 6 10.82 23.30 -20.42
N ASP A 7 11.64 22.76 -21.32
CA ASP A 7 11.18 21.78 -22.32
C ASP A 7 10.73 20.45 -21.67
N ARG A 8 11.45 19.99 -20.65
CA ARG A 8 11.14 18.73 -19.95
C ARG A 8 9.84 18.81 -19.15
N PHE A 9 9.59 19.94 -18.51
CA PHE A 9 8.39 20.24 -17.74
C PHE A 9 7.36 21.05 -18.54
N CYS A 10 7.51 21.17 -19.87
CA CYS A 10 6.59 21.94 -20.71
C CYS A 10 5.13 21.48 -20.54
N LYS A 11 4.90 20.16 -20.45
CA LYS A 11 3.56 19.61 -20.14
C LYS A 11 3.04 20.08 -18.79
N VAL A 12 3.89 20.10 -17.77
CA VAL A 12 3.55 20.54 -16.41
C VAL A 12 3.19 22.03 -16.43
N ALA A 13 4.00 22.87 -17.09
CA ALA A 13 3.73 24.29 -17.25
C ALA A 13 2.42 24.54 -18.00
N ILE A 14 2.15 23.82 -19.10
CA ILE A 14 0.90 23.91 -19.85
C ILE A 14 -0.31 23.57 -18.95
N GLN A 15 -0.24 22.47 -18.20
CA GLN A 15 -1.35 22.07 -17.32
C GLN A 15 -1.55 23.06 -16.18
N PHE A 16 -0.47 23.56 -15.58
CA PHE A 16 -0.55 24.57 -14.53
C PHE A 16 -1.18 25.87 -15.03
N SER A 17 -0.76 26.36 -16.19
CA SER A 17 -1.35 27.55 -16.82
C SER A 17 -2.84 27.40 -17.13
N LYS A 18 -3.30 26.19 -17.48
CA LYS A 18 -4.73 25.93 -17.67
C LYS A 18 -5.52 26.06 -16.37
N ILE A 19 -4.98 25.57 -15.25
CA ILE A 19 -5.61 25.71 -13.93
C ILE A 19 -5.74 27.19 -13.57
N LEU A 20 -4.69 27.98 -13.77
CA LEU A 20 -4.74 29.43 -13.53
C LEU A 20 -5.80 30.12 -14.38
N ALA A 21 -5.93 29.75 -15.65
CA ALA A 21 -6.97 30.30 -16.53
C ALA A 21 -8.39 29.94 -16.06
N VAL A 22 -8.60 28.74 -15.54
CA VAL A 22 -9.89 28.33 -14.95
C VAL A 22 -10.21 29.15 -13.70
N ILE A 23 -9.23 29.37 -12.83
CA ILE A 23 -9.39 30.19 -11.62
C ILE A 23 -9.71 31.64 -11.97
N GLU A 24 -9.03 32.22 -12.97
CA GLU A 24 -9.29 33.60 -13.42
C GLU A 24 -10.72 33.75 -13.97
N GLN A 25 -11.21 32.76 -14.71
CA GLN A 25 -12.58 32.75 -15.21
C GLN A 25 -13.60 32.61 -14.08
N ALA A 26 -13.34 31.72 -13.12
CA ALA A 26 -14.18 31.54 -11.94
C ALA A 26 -14.27 32.82 -11.09
N ALA A 27 -13.15 33.53 -10.92
CA ALA A 27 -13.11 34.80 -10.22
C ALA A 27 -14.00 35.87 -10.90
N LYS A 28 -14.08 35.87 -12.24
CA LYS A 28 -14.97 36.76 -13.01
C LYS A 28 -16.46 36.38 -12.87
N ARG A 29 -16.77 35.10 -12.69
CA ARG A 29 -18.14 34.60 -12.48
C ARG A 29 -18.63 34.75 -11.04
N GLY A 30 -17.70 34.83 -10.07
CA GLY A 30 -18.02 34.86 -8.65
C GLY A 30 -18.37 33.48 -8.09
N ASP A 31 -17.74 32.43 -8.63
CA ASP A 31 -17.95 31.03 -8.19
C ASP A 31 -17.61 30.87 -6.69
N ALA A 32 -18.27 29.93 -6.02
CA ALA A 32 -18.06 29.71 -4.59
C ALA A 32 -16.67 29.13 -4.30
N VAL A 33 -16.03 29.55 -3.21
CA VAL A 33 -14.65 29.17 -2.89
C VAL A 33 -14.44 27.66 -2.84
N HIS A 34 -15.37 26.91 -2.24
CA HIS A 34 -15.26 25.45 -2.11
C HIS A 34 -15.29 24.72 -3.47
N GLU A 35 -16.01 25.23 -4.48
CA GLU A 35 -16.02 24.65 -5.83
C GLU A 35 -14.67 24.89 -6.53
N ILE A 36 -14.04 26.03 -6.26
CA ILE A 36 -12.70 26.36 -6.76
C ILE A 36 -11.61 25.59 -6.03
N GLU A 37 -11.77 25.32 -4.73
CA GLU A 37 -10.88 24.43 -3.98
C GLU A 37 -10.86 23.03 -4.62
N GLU A 38 -12.03 22.43 -4.88
CA GLU A 38 -12.15 21.11 -5.50
C GLU A 38 -11.55 21.09 -6.91
N THR A 39 -11.89 22.08 -7.74
CA THR A 39 -11.37 22.20 -9.11
C THR A 39 -9.84 22.36 -9.11
N THR A 40 -9.31 23.21 -8.23
CA THR A 40 -7.87 23.46 -8.10
C THR A 40 -7.15 22.21 -7.63
N TRP A 41 -7.72 21.52 -6.64
CA TRP A 41 -7.15 20.30 -6.07
C TRP A 41 -6.99 19.19 -7.11
N PHE A 42 -8.04 18.88 -7.87
CA PHE A 42 -7.94 17.87 -8.93
C PHE A 42 -7.00 18.30 -10.06
N GLY A 43 -6.97 19.59 -10.41
CA GLY A 43 -5.99 20.12 -11.34
C GLY A 43 -4.55 19.91 -10.86
N LEU A 44 -4.27 20.19 -9.59
CA LEU A 44 -2.94 19.99 -8.99
C LEU A 44 -2.55 18.50 -8.94
N ILE A 45 -3.51 17.60 -8.75
CA ILE A 45 -3.25 16.15 -8.84
C ILE A 45 -2.75 15.79 -10.25
N GLU A 46 -3.38 16.29 -11.30
CA GLU A 46 -2.94 16.03 -12.68
C GLU A 46 -1.55 16.60 -12.97
N VAL A 47 -1.27 17.81 -12.49
CA VAL A 47 0.06 18.44 -12.58
C VAL A 47 1.10 17.60 -11.85
N GLY A 48 0.80 17.15 -10.63
CA GLY A 48 1.68 16.27 -9.85
C GLY A 48 1.97 14.94 -10.55
N ARG A 49 0.98 14.36 -11.24
CA ARG A 49 1.16 13.16 -12.06
C ARG A 49 2.17 13.38 -13.18
N GLU A 50 2.06 14.49 -13.91
CA GLU A 50 3.00 14.84 -14.98
C GLU A 50 4.41 15.15 -14.43
N MET A 51 4.51 15.76 -13.24
CA MET A 51 5.81 15.97 -12.58
C MET A 51 6.50 14.65 -12.24
N ILE A 52 5.78 13.68 -11.66
CA ILE A 52 6.34 12.36 -11.37
C ILE A 52 6.71 11.61 -12.65
N ALA A 53 5.89 11.71 -13.71
CA ALA A 53 6.21 11.12 -15.01
C ALA A 53 7.49 11.71 -15.61
N ALA A 54 7.66 13.03 -15.54
CA ALA A 54 8.85 13.74 -16.00
C ALA A 54 10.09 13.34 -15.19
N TYR A 55 9.97 13.24 -13.87
CA TYR A 55 11.04 12.77 -12.98
C TYR A 55 11.50 11.35 -13.36
N ILE A 56 10.57 10.41 -13.50
CA ILE A 56 10.90 9.02 -13.91
C ILE A 56 11.60 9.00 -15.27
N LYS A 57 11.13 9.83 -16.22
CA LYS A 57 11.72 9.93 -17.56
C LYS A 57 13.17 10.45 -17.49
N GLN A 58 13.42 11.48 -16.70
CA GLN A 58 14.78 12.00 -16.51
C GLN A 58 15.71 10.94 -15.91
N GLN A 59 15.23 10.23 -14.89
CA GLN A 59 16.00 9.16 -14.25
C GLN A 59 16.31 8.01 -15.21
N ASP A 60 15.40 7.70 -16.16
CA ASP A 60 15.63 6.75 -17.25
C ASP A 60 16.64 7.24 -18.30
N GLU A 61 16.65 8.53 -18.62
CA GLU A 61 17.58 9.13 -19.59
C GLU A 61 19.02 9.17 -19.06
N GLU A 62 19.20 9.48 -17.78
CA GLU A 62 20.50 9.53 -17.12
C GLU A 62 21.11 8.14 -16.85
N LEU A 63 20.31 7.07 -16.96
CA LEU A 63 20.78 5.72 -16.70
C LEU A 63 21.66 5.19 -17.83
N PRO A 64 22.89 4.72 -17.54
CA PRO A 64 23.70 3.98 -18.49
C PRO A 64 22.95 2.74 -19.02
N ARG A 65 23.09 2.47 -20.32
CA ARG A 65 22.37 1.38 -21.00
C ARG A 65 23.32 0.37 -21.66
N PRO A 66 24.22 -0.28 -20.89
CA PRO A 66 25.14 -1.25 -21.44
C PRO A 66 24.38 -2.41 -22.10
N LYS A 67 24.96 -3.01 -23.15
CA LYS A 67 24.33 -4.16 -23.84
C LYS A 67 24.30 -5.41 -22.95
N VAL A 68 25.28 -5.52 -22.06
CA VAL A 68 25.51 -6.66 -21.19
C VAL A 68 25.84 -6.15 -19.79
N ILE A 69 25.32 -6.81 -18.77
CA ILE A 69 25.68 -6.58 -17.37
C ILE A 69 26.04 -7.91 -16.72
N GLU A 70 26.90 -7.88 -15.72
CA GLU A 70 27.12 -9.01 -14.82
C GLU A 70 26.33 -8.78 -13.54
N HIS A 71 25.56 -9.79 -13.13
CA HIS A 71 24.79 -9.76 -11.90
C HIS A 71 24.75 -11.16 -11.30
N GLU A 72 25.13 -11.29 -10.02
CA GLU A 72 25.15 -12.58 -9.30
C GLU A 72 25.88 -13.70 -10.06
N GLY A 73 27.02 -13.38 -10.68
CA GLY A 73 27.82 -14.36 -11.45
C GLY A 73 27.23 -14.76 -12.81
N LYS A 74 26.15 -14.11 -13.26
CA LYS A 74 25.54 -14.32 -14.58
C LYS A 74 25.75 -13.12 -15.50
N THR A 75 25.98 -13.42 -16.77
CA THR A 75 26.04 -12.42 -17.84
C THR A 75 24.64 -12.21 -18.44
N LEU A 76 24.00 -11.08 -18.14
CA LEU A 76 22.66 -10.75 -18.61
C LEU A 76 22.72 -9.79 -19.79
N ARG A 77 21.84 -9.99 -20.78
CA ARG A 77 21.75 -9.12 -21.96
C ARG A 77 20.54 -8.21 -21.87
N ARG A 78 20.70 -6.98 -22.36
CA ARG A 78 19.58 -6.04 -22.48
C ARG A 78 18.61 -6.54 -23.53
N LEU A 79 17.34 -6.69 -23.16
CA LEU A 79 16.30 -7.06 -24.13
C LEU A 79 16.07 -5.91 -25.13
N PRO A 80 15.85 -6.21 -26.42
CA PRO A 80 15.66 -5.18 -27.43
C PRO A 80 14.36 -4.39 -27.23
N LYS A 81 13.30 -5.06 -26.74
CA LYS A 81 12.01 -4.44 -26.48
C LYS A 81 11.91 -3.95 -25.03
N ARG A 82 11.72 -2.65 -24.86
CA ARG A 82 11.38 -2.05 -23.56
C ARG A 82 10.07 -2.62 -23.04
N ARG A 83 10.01 -2.89 -21.74
CA ARG A 83 8.80 -3.38 -21.07
C ARG A 83 8.06 -2.24 -20.41
N THR A 84 6.74 -2.29 -20.44
CA THR A 84 5.89 -1.33 -19.73
C THR A 84 5.72 -1.78 -18.29
N ARG A 85 6.03 -0.91 -17.34
CA ARG A 85 5.67 -1.05 -15.93
C ARG A 85 4.37 -0.32 -15.66
N LYS A 86 3.42 -1.02 -15.04
CA LYS A 86 2.27 -0.38 -14.39
C LYS A 86 2.77 0.23 -13.08
N TYR A 87 2.49 1.50 -12.88
CA TYR A 87 2.83 2.19 -11.64
C TYR A 87 1.69 3.14 -11.29
N VAL A 88 1.33 3.20 -10.03
CA VAL A 88 0.25 4.02 -9.49
C VAL A 88 0.83 4.84 -8.35
N SER A 89 1.03 6.12 -8.60
CA SER A 89 1.44 7.09 -7.59
C SER A 89 0.22 7.61 -6.83
N VAL A 90 0.42 8.42 -5.79
CA VAL A 90 -0.68 9.18 -5.15
C VAL A 90 -1.40 10.13 -6.10
N PHE A 91 -0.77 10.50 -7.22
CA PHE A 91 -1.37 11.33 -8.27
C PHE A 91 -2.06 10.51 -9.36
N GLY A 92 -2.10 9.18 -9.20
CA GLY A 92 -2.78 8.26 -10.10
C GLY A 92 -1.86 7.43 -10.99
N PRO A 93 -2.44 6.70 -11.96
CA PRO A 93 -1.70 5.81 -12.85
C PRO A 93 -0.64 6.55 -13.66
N THR A 94 0.62 6.17 -13.47
CA THR A 94 1.79 6.77 -14.11
C THR A 94 2.65 5.66 -14.75
N PRO A 95 2.13 4.93 -15.76
CA PRO A 95 2.87 3.85 -16.38
C PRO A 95 4.08 4.39 -17.16
N PHE A 96 5.19 3.66 -17.11
CA PHE A 96 6.40 4.03 -17.83
C PHE A 96 7.06 2.84 -18.50
N ARG A 97 7.92 3.10 -19.48
CA ARG A 97 8.70 2.05 -20.17
C ARG A 97 10.08 1.98 -19.56
N ARG A 98 10.65 0.79 -19.48
CA ARG A 98 11.98 0.56 -18.91
C ARG A 98 12.75 -0.50 -19.68
N HIS A 99 14.07 -0.44 -19.60
CA HIS A 99 14.95 -1.51 -20.09
C HIS A 99 15.00 -2.64 -19.06
N VAL A 100 15.08 -3.87 -19.55
CA VAL A 100 15.12 -5.08 -18.72
C VAL A 100 16.26 -5.96 -19.21
N TYR A 101 16.96 -6.58 -18.26
CA TYR A 101 18.06 -7.50 -18.50
C TYR A 101 17.64 -8.91 -18.08
N ALA A 102 17.90 -9.88 -18.96
CA ALA A 102 17.61 -11.29 -18.73
C ALA A 102 18.60 -12.15 -19.52
N THR A 103 18.75 -13.42 -19.12
CA THR A 103 19.58 -14.38 -19.85
C THR A 103 18.94 -14.77 -21.19
N ARG A 104 17.61 -14.90 -21.24
CA ARG A 104 16.79 -15.17 -22.44
C ARG A 104 15.49 -14.36 -22.41
N GLU A 105 14.92 -14.05 -23.57
CA GLU A 105 13.72 -13.20 -23.69
C GLU A 105 12.46 -13.77 -23.02
N THR A 106 12.38 -15.10 -22.86
CA THR A 106 11.26 -15.83 -22.26
C THR A 106 11.40 -16.11 -20.76
N GLN A 107 12.53 -15.79 -20.13
CA GLN A 107 12.74 -16.03 -18.69
C GLN A 107 12.26 -14.86 -17.83
N ARG A 108 12.10 -15.13 -16.52
CA ARG A 108 11.77 -14.13 -15.50
C ARG A 108 12.79 -12.99 -15.59
N GLN A 109 12.31 -11.75 -15.52
CA GLN A 109 13.14 -10.55 -15.57
C GLN A 109 14.14 -10.62 -14.42
N GLU A 110 15.44 -10.63 -14.71
CA GLU A 110 16.47 -10.82 -13.68
C GLU A 110 16.93 -9.48 -13.10
N VAL A 111 17.13 -8.47 -13.95
CA VAL A 111 17.56 -7.14 -13.48
C VAL A 111 16.84 -6.00 -14.20
N VAL A 112 16.35 -5.04 -13.42
CA VAL A 112 15.69 -3.83 -13.89
C VAL A 112 16.37 -2.60 -13.25
N PRO A 113 17.40 -2.02 -13.89
CA PRO A 113 18.22 -0.97 -13.26
C PRO A 113 17.44 0.27 -12.84
N LEU A 114 16.46 0.67 -13.65
CA LEU A 114 15.61 1.84 -13.34
C LEU A 114 14.77 1.63 -12.07
N ASP A 115 14.31 0.41 -11.81
CA ASP A 115 13.56 0.12 -10.59
C ASP A 115 14.42 0.22 -9.35
N ALA A 116 15.63 -0.34 -9.43
CA ALA A 116 16.59 -0.33 -8.34
C ALA A 116 17.02 1.11 -8.01
N LYS A 117 17.35 1.92 -9.04
CA LYS A 117 17.70 3.35 -8.87
C LYS A 117 16.58 4.13 -8.20
N LEU A 118 15.33 3.87 -8.60
CA LEU A 118 14.17 4.61 -8.10
C LEU A 118 13.59 4.06 -6.79
N GLY A 119 14.16 2.99 -6.24
CA GLY A 119 13.60 2.33 -5.05
C GLY A 119 12.15 1.90 -5.26
N MET A 120 11.85 1.35 -6.44
CA MET A 120 10.47 1.01 -6.78
C MET A 120 9.94 -0.17 -5.94
N PRO A 121 8.65 -0.16 -5.56
CA PRO A 121 8.03 -1.27 -4.84
C PRO A 121 8.00 -2.55 -5.69
N GLU A 122 7.82 -3.71 -5.08
CA GLU A 122 7.62 -4.94 -5.85
C GLU A 122 6.30 -4.89 -6.64
N GLY A 123 5.26 -4.29 -6.05
CA GLY A 123 3.97 -4.06 -6.66
C GLY A 123 3.89 -2.84 -7.59
N ASN A 124 2.66 -2.56 -8.05
CA ASN A 124 2.38 -1.41 -8.91
C ASN A 124 2.10 -0.13 -8.09
N THR A 125 1.74 -0.25 -6.82
CA THR A 125 1.32 0.86 -5.96
C THR A 125 2.54 1.51 -5.31
N SER A 126 2.69 2.83 -5.40
CA SER A 126 3.79 3.57 -4.75
C SER A 126 3.79 3.40 -3.23
N TYR A 127 4.96 3.42 -2.60
CA TYR A 127 5.07 3.33 -1.14
C TYR A 127 4.31 4.44 -0.40
N LEU A 128 4.25 5.64 -0.97
CA LEU A 128 3.46 6.73 -0.37
C LEU A 128 1.96 6.42 -0.36
N LEU A 129 1.45 5.88 -1.48
CA LEU A 129 0.04 5.46 -1.57
C LEU A 129 -0.25 4.24 -0.69
N GLN A 130 0.70 3.30 -0.57
CA GLN A 130 0.62 2.19 0.38
C GLN A 130 0.50 2.72 1.81
N LYS A 131 1.43 3.60 2.23
CA LYS A 131 1.42 4.23 3.56
C LYS A 131 0.07 4.88 3.89
N TRP A 132 -0.50 5.65 2.95
CA TRP A 132 -1.79 6.31 3.15
C TRP A 132 -2.94 5.30 3.25
N GLY A 133 -2.95 4.28 2.38
CA GLY A 133 -3.91 3.19 2.44
C GLY A 133 -3.85 2.44 3.76
N ASP A 134 -2.67 1.98 4.16
CA ASP A 134 -2.47 1.19 5.37
C ASP A 134 -2.85 1.99 6.62
N THR A 135 -2.43 3.25 6.71
CA THR A 135 -2.78 4.13 7.84
C THR A 135 -4.30 4.29 7.98
N LYS A 136 -5.02 4.33 6.86
CA LYS A 136 -6.49 4.40 6.85
C LYS A 136 -7.12 3.05 7.23
N CYS A 137 -6.60 1.95 6.70
CA CYS A 137 -7.10 0.60 6.98
C CYS A 137 -6.92 0.17 8.45
N VAL A 138 -5.97 0.79 9.17
CA VAL A 138 -5.83 0.60 10.63
C VAL A 138 -6.99 1.24 11.41
N LYS A 139 -7.57 2.32 10.88
CA LYS A 139 -8.60 3.13 11.57
C LYS A 139 -10.03 2.81 11.14
N GLU A 140 -10.20 2.41 9.89
CA GLU A 140 -11.48 2.30 9.20
C GLU A 140 -11.58 0.93 8.51
N SER A 141 -12.78 0.53 8.06
CA SER A 141 -12.89 -0.66 7.20
C SER A 141 -12.18 -0.44 5.85
N TYR A 142 -11.84 -1.52 5.13
CA TYR A 142 -11.22 -1.40 3.80
C TYR A 142 -12.09 -0.62 2.81
N GLN A 143 -13.41 -0.77 2.89
CA GLN A 143 -14.34 -0.09 2.00
C GLN A 143 -14.42 1.41 2.31
N GLU A 144 -14.45 1.79 3.59
CA GLU A 144 -14.40 3.19 4.03
C GLU A 144 -13.06 3.84 3.67
N SER A 145 -11.95 3.13 3.93
CA SER A 145 -10.62 3.58 3.55
C SER A 145 -10.53 3.87 2.04
N ARG A 146 -11.09 2.97 1.22
CA ARG A 146 -11.18 3.16 -0.23
C ARG A 146 -12.06 4.35 -0.60
N ALA A 147 -13.20 4.54 0.05
CA ALA A 147 -14.10 5.66 -0.21
C ALA A 147 -13.43 6.99 0.10
N SER A 148 -12.78 7.10 1.27
CA SER A 148 -11.99 8.25 1.69
C SER A 148 -10.87 8.58 0.69
N LEU A 149 -10.14 7.57 0.21
CA LEU A 149 -9.09 7.78 -0.80
C LEU A 149 -9.66 8.22 -2.15
N LEU A 150 -10.81 7.69 -2.55
CA LEU A 150 -11.46 8.06 -3.81
C LEU A 150 -11.94 9.52 -3.79
N GLU A 151 -12.51 9.95 -2.66
CA GLU A 151 -12.95 11.33 -2.45
C GLU A 151 -11.78 12.30 -2.52
N ILE A 152 -10.68 12.00 -1.82
CA ILE A 152 -9.52 12.90 -1.77
C ILE A 152 -8.70 12.84 -3.07
N LEU A 153 -8.47 11.67 -3.66
CA LEU A 153 -7.51 11.55 -4.78
C LEU A 153 -8.19 11.49 -6.16
N GLY A 154 -9.51 11.35 -6.21
CA GLY A 154 -10.25 11.08 -7.45
C GLY A 154 -10.05 9.66 -8.00
N PHE A 155 -9.24 8.84 -7.33
CA PHE A 155 -9.08 7.42 -7.60
C PHE A 155 -8.71 6.67 -6.30
N ALA A 156 -8.95 5.36 -6.28
CA ALA A 156 -8.51 4.53 -5.17
C ALA A 156 -8.11 3.13 -5.64
N PRO A 157 -7.13 2.48 -4.98
CA PRO A 157 -6.87 1.06 -5.15
C PRO A 157 -8.13 0.21 -4.89
N SER A 158 -8.17 -1.00 -5.46
CA SER A 158 -9.22 -1.96 -5.12
C SER A 158 -9.09 -2.42 -3.67
N VAL A 159 -10.18 -2.92 -3.07
CA VAL A 159 -10.16 -3.52 -1.72
C VAL A 159 -9.10 -4.62 -1.64
N ASN A 160 -9.04 -5.53 -2.62
CA ASN A 160 -8.01 -6.57 -2.67
C ASN A 160 -6.59 -6.00 -2.64
N CYS A 161 -6.34 -4.87 -3.32
CA CYS A 161 -5.02 -4.23 -3.29
C CYS A 161 -4.69 -3.67 -1.91
N LEU A 162 -5.68 -3.12 -1.20
CA LEU A 162 -5.49 -2.63 0.18
C LEU A 162 -5.25 -3.81 1.13
N GLU A 163 -6.04 -4.88 1.02
CA GLU A 163 -5.85 -6.13 1.78
C GLU A 163 -4.45 -6.72 1.56
N ASP A 164 -4.00 -6.82 0.31
CA ASP A 164 -2.66 -7.33 -0.03
C ASP A 164 -1.55 -6.45 0.56
N THR A 165 -1.73 -5.13 0.56
CA THR A 165 -0.72 -4.19 1.08
C THR A 165 -0.62 -4.29 2.60
N VAL A 166 -1.77 -4.29 3.28
CA VAL A 166 -1.84 -4.46 4.75
C VAL A 166 -1.31 -5.84 5.17
N ALA A 167 -1.60 -6.90 4.42
CA ALA A 167 -1.08 -8.24 4.70
C ALA A 167 0.45 -8.27 4.65
N ARG A 168 1.07 -7.65 3.63
CA ARG A 168 2.54 -7.53 3.55
C ARG A 168 3.10 -6.68 4.69
N ALA A 169 2.46 -5.55 5.02
CA ALA A 169 2.88 -4.73 6.15
C ALA A 169 2.83 -5.50 7.47
N ALA A 170 1.84 -6.39 7.64
CA ALA A 170 1.68 -7.22 8.83
C ALA A 170 2.79 -8.28 8.98
N GLU A 171 3.46 -8.71 7.91
CA GLU A 171 4.61 -9.62 7.99
C GLU A 171 5.76 -9.03 8.82
N HIS A 172 5.87 -7.69 8.85
CA HIS A 172 6.88 -6.97 9.62
C HIS A 172 6.47 -6.67 11.07
N ALA A 173 5.23 -7.00 11.48
CA ALA A 173 4.75 -6.69 12.82
C ALA A 173 5.55 -7.43 13.91
N ASN A 174 5.85 -8.72 13.69
CA ASN A 174 6.63 -9.49 14.66
C ASN A 174 8.07 -8.97 14.76
N VAL A 175 8.69 -8.65 13.62
CA VAL A 175 10.04 -8.07 13.59
C VAL A 175 10.09 -6.77 14.38
N TYR A 176 9.08 -5.90 14.24
CA TYR A 176 8.99 -4.67 15.03
C TYR A 176 8.92 -4.94 16.53
N PHE A 177 8.22 -5.98 16.97
CA PHE A 177 8.17 -6.35 18.39
C PHE A 177 9.49 -6.95 18.87
N ASP A 178 10.17 -7.74 18.03
CA ASP A 178 11.46 -8.36 18.36
C ASP A 178 12.61 -7.34 18.40
N GLU A 179 12.52 -6.25 17.61
CA GLU A 179 13.52 -5.18 17.52
C GLU A 179 13.28 -4.04 18.53
N GLN A 180 12.30 -4.16 19.45
CA GLN A 180 12.12 -3.15 20.49
C GLN A 180 13.36 -3.06 21.38
N GLU A 181 13.83 -1.84 21.61
CA GLU A 181 14.97 -1.61 22.48
C GLU A 181 14.69 -2.11 23.90
N PRO A 182 15.69 -2.68 24.59
CA PRO A 182 15.53 -3.04 25.98
C PRO A 182 15.19 -1.80 26.79
N VAL A 183 14.25 -1.95 27.74
CA VAL A 183 13.85 -0.85 28.60
C VAL A 183 15.04 -0.43 29.48
N ASP A 184 15.21 0.88 29.68
CA ASP A 184 16.25 1.43 30.56
C ASP A 184 15.94 1.05 32.01
N PRO A 185 16.78 0.22 32.67
CA PRO A 185 16.54 -0.21 34.05
C PRO A 185 16.50 0.94 35.06
N THR A 186 17.08 2.10 34.73
CA THR A 186 17.07 3.28 35.61
C THR A 186 15.73 4.01 35.62
N THR A 187 14.87 3.71 34.65
CA THR A 187 13.52 4.27 34.53
C THR A 187 12.43 3.33 35.08
N GLU A 188 12.82 2.14 35.52
CA GLU A 188 11.91 1.12 36.04
C GLU A 188 11.58 1.34 37.52
N GLU A 189 10.32 1.14 37.88
CA GLU A 189 9.80 1.21 39.23
C GLU A 189 9.70 -0.18 39.89
N GLU A 190 9.42 -0.22 41.20
CA GLU A 190 9.45 -1.45 42.01
C GLU A 190 8.43 -2.51 41.57
N ILE A 191 7.23 -2.11 41.11
CA ILE A 191 6.16 -3.06 40.79
C ILE A 191 6.06 -3.26 39.29
N LEU A 192 6.37 -4.48 38.82
CA LEU A 192 6.10 -4.89 37.46
C LEU A 192 4.64 -5.30 37.27
N VAL A 193 3.95 -4.65 36.33
CA VAL A 193 2.54 -4.91 35.99
C VAL A 193 2.47 -5.51 34.59
N ALA A 194 1.84 -6.67 34.47
CA ALA A 194 1.45 -7.26 33.19
C ALA A 194 -0.05 -7.08 32.98
N THR A 195 -0.43 -6.39 31.91
CA THR A 195 -1.83 -6.22 31.49
C THR A 195 -2.08 -6.92 30.17
N SER A 196 -3.34 -7.33 29.97
CA SER A 196 -3.81 -7.77 28.66
C SER A 196 -5.25 -7.35 28.42
N ASP A 197 -5.55 -6.93 27.20
CA ASP A 197 -6.91 -6.81 26.69
C ASP A 197 -7.13 -7.84 25.59
N CYS A 198 -8.27 -8.53 25.64
CA CYS A 198 -8.57 -9.64 24.76
C CYS A 198 -9.96 -9.50 24.15
N LYS A 199 -10.00 -9.41 22.82
CA LYS A 199 -11.23 -9.36 22.03
C LYS A 199 -11.49 -10.69 21.33
N GLY A 200 -12.66 -11.27 21.58
CA GLY A 200 -13.13 -12.43 20.82
C GLY A 200 -13.65 -12.04 19.42
N VAL A 201 -12.82 -12.24 18.40
CA VAL A 201 -13.10 -11.97 16.97
C VAL A 201 -13.87 -13.15 16.35
N PRO A 202 -15.10 -12.95 15.86
CA PRO A 202 -15.83 -13.97 15.12
C PRO A 202 -15.09 -14.37 13.84
N MET A 203 -14.84 -15.67 13.66
CA MET A 203 -14.18 -16.20 12.47
C MET A 203 -15.20 -16.64 11.43
N ARG A 204 -14.88 -16.45 10.15
CA ARG A 204 -15.57 -17.17 9.07
C ARG A 204 -15.27 -18.65 9.18
N ARG A 205 -16.19 -19.50 8.71
CA ARG A 205 -16.07 -20.97 8.84
C ARG A 205 -14.78 -21.53 8.22
N ILE A 206 -14.28 -20.91 7.15
CA ILE A 206 -13.06 -21.34 6.44
C ILE A 206 -11.80 -21.05 7.28
N ASP A 207 -11.81 -19.96 8.05
CA ASP A 207 -10.66 -19.48 8.82
C ASP A 207 -10.72 -19.92 10.29
N ALA A 208 -11.86 -20.45 10.70
CA ALA A 208 -12.09 -21.01 12.02
C ALA A 208 -11.19 -22.24 12.24
N PRO A 209 -10.54 -22.39 13.41
CA PRO A 209 -9.78 -23.58 13.73
C PRO A 209 -10.62 -24.85 13.52
N ARG A 210 -10.07 -25.84 12.81
CA ARG A 210 -10.75 -27.13 12.64
C ARG A 210 -11.02 -27.74 14.02
N THR A 211 -12.29 -27.95 14.32
CA THR A 211 -12.70 -28.72 15.50
C THR A 211 -13.10 -30.13 15.07
N LYS A 212 -13.10 -31.09 16.01
CA LYS A 212 -13.59 -32.47 15.78
C LYS A 212 -15.03 -32.55 15.18
N ARG A 213 -15.76 -31.43 15.11
CA ARG A 213 -17.09 -31.31 14.49
C ARG A 213 -17.04 -31.06 12.99
N ASP A 214 -15.95 -30.48 12.50
CA ASP A 214 -15.75 -30.22 11.07
C ASP A 214 -15.41 -31.51 10.31
N ASP A 215 -14.84 -32.49 11.00
CA ASP A 215 -14.54 -33.83 10.46
C ASP A 215 -15.80 -34.65 10.15
N VAL A 216 -16.93 -34.35 10.80
CA VAL A 216 -18.22 -35.04 10.57
C VAL A 216 -18.85 -34.67 9.21
N HIS A 217 -18.33 -33.64 8.53
CA HIS A 217 -18.84 -33.20 7.23
C HIS A 217 -17.92 -33.53 6.04
N LEU A 218 -16.72 -34.07 6.29
CA LEU A 218 -15.81 -34.47 5.21
C LEU A 218 -16.08 -35.89 4.69
N ASP A 219 -16.85 -36.68 5.43
CA ASP A 219 -17.24 -38.04 5.07
C ASP A 219 -18.60 -38.05 4.34
N GLY A 220 -18.61 -37.62 3.07
CA GLY A 220 -19.64 -37.94 2.07
C GLY A 220 -21.12 -37.63 2.35
N GLY A 221 -21.46 -36.88 3.40
CA GLY A 221 -22.84 -36.66 3.84
C GLY A 221 -23.58 -35.59 3.03
N ARG A 222 -24.73 -35.98 2.44
CA ARG A 222 -25.63 -35.16 1.58
C ARG A 222 -25.77 -33.68 1.99
N PRO A 223 -25.78 -32.75 1.02
CA PRO A 223 -26.09 -31.34 1.29
C PRO A 223 -27.54 -31.23 1.79
N GLY A 224 -27.71 -30.96 3.09
CA GLY A 224 -29.05 -30.84 3.70
C GLY A 224 -29.23 -31.50 5.07
N ALA A 225 -28.20 -32.16 5.64
CA ALA A 225 -28.30 -32.68 7.01
C ALA A 225 -28.55 -31.53 8.01
N LYS A 226 -29.74 -31.52 8.63
CA LYS A 226 -30.21 -30.49 9.56
C LYS A 226 -29.17 -30.27 10.66
N ARG A 227 -28.69 -29.02 10.81
CA ARG A 227 -27.82 -28.59 11.91
C ARG A 227 -28.43 -29.07 13.24
N LYS A 228 -27.68 -29.88 14.00
CA LYS A 228 -28.05 -30.25 15.38
C LYS A 228 -28.33 -28.97 16.16
N ARG A 229 -29.48 -28.91 16.84
CA ARG A 229 -29.84 -27.77 17.69
C ARG A 229 -28.72 -27.55 18.71
N LEU A 230 -28.19 -26.33 18.76
CA LEU A 230 -27.17 -25.93 19.72
C LEU A 230 -27.67 -26.19 21.15
N LYS A 231 -26.80 -26.72 22.00
CA LYS A 231 -27.11 -26.89 23.43
C LYS A 231 -27.13 -25.52 24.12
N LYS A 232 -27.72 -25.46 25.31
CA LYS A 232 -27.77 -24.24 26.11
C LYS A 232 -26.34 -23.75 26.39
N GLY A 233 -26.05 -22.48 26.06
CA GLY A 233 -24.72 -21.86 26.19
C GLY A 233 -23.81 -22.03 24.97
N GLU A 234 -24.20 -22.85 23.99
CA GLU A 234 -23.42 -23.10 22.79
C GLU A 234 -23.68 -22.01 21.74
N LYS A 235 -22.64 -21.27 21.36
CA LYS A 235 -22.75 -20.15 20.41
C LYS A 235 -22.59 -20.63 18.98
N ASN A 236 -23.40 -20.06 18.08
CA ASN A 236 -23.31 -20.32 16.65
C ASN A 236 -22.13 -19.52 16.08
N GLY A 237 -20.98 -20.18 15.89
CA GLY A 237 -19.77 -19.57 15.34
C GLY A 237 -18.59 -19.67 16.28
N GLN A 238 -17.40 -19.79 15.69
CA GLN A 238 -16.15 -19.85 16.44
C GLN A 238 -15.53 -18.45 16.52
N LYS A 239 -14.85 -18.17 17.62
CA LYS A 239 -14.11 -16.93 17.82
C LYS A 239 -12.63 -17.24 18.04
N ARG A 240 -11.75 -16.39 17.52
CA ARG A 240 -10.34 -16.33 17.94
C ARG A 240 -10.17 -15.15 18.89
N MET A 241 -9.29 -15.30 19.87
CA MET A 241 -8.94 -14.21 20.76
C MET A 241 -7.82 -13.40 20.09
N ALA A 242 -8.10 -12.14 19.78
CA ALA A 242 -7.06 -11.15 19.53
C ALA A 242 -6.72 -10.55 20.88
N CYS A 243 -5.48 -10.71 21.34
CA CYS A 243 -5.03 -10.20 22.61
C CYS A 243 -3.87 -9.24 22.40
N VAL A 244 -3.92 -8.09 23.07
CA VAL A 244 -2.80 -7.15 23.19
C VAL A 244 -2.34 -7.17 24.63
N GLY A 245 -1.05 -7.42 24.84
CA GLY A 245 -0.42 -7.41 26.15
C GLY A 245 0.47 -6.18 26.32
N GLY A 246 0.61 -5.73 27.55
CA GLY A 246 1.57 -4.71 27.94
C GLY A 246 2.27 -5.11 29.23
N VAL A 247 3.54 -4.77 29.35
CA VAL A 247 4.32 -4.92 30.58
C VAL A 247 4.94 -3.56 30.88
N TYR A 248 4.73 -3.05 32.09
CA TYR A 248 5.26 -1.76 32.54
C TYR A 248 5.47 -1.78 34.04
N SER A 249 6.32 -0.90 34.56
CA SER A 249 6.51 -0.73 36.00
C SER A 249 5.75 0.47 36.56
N VAL A 250 5.37 0.39 37.85
CA VAL A 250 4.72 1.48 38.59
C VAL A 250 5.28 1.57 40.01
N ALA A 251 5.28 2.78 40.56
CA ALA A 251 5.63 3.00 41.96
C ALA A 251 4.56 2.39 42.90
N PRO A 252 4.94 1.93 44.10
CA PRO A 252 4.00 1.52 45.12
C PRO A 252 3.02 2.64 45.49
N PHE A 253 1.76 2.27 45.74
CA PHE A 253 0.77 3.21 46.25
C PHE A 253 1.18 3.69 47.65
N ARG A 254 1.28 5.01 47.85
CA ARG A 254 1.58 5.64 49.15
C ARG A 254 0.32 6.02 49.90
#